data_AF-A0A847IQ68-F1
#
_entry.id   AF-A0A847IQ68-F1
#
_cell.length_a   1.000
_cell.length_b   1.000
_cell.length_c   1.000
_cell.angle_alpha   90.00
_cell.angle_beta   90.00
_cell.angle_gamma   90.00
#
_symmetry.space_group_name_H-M   'P 1'
#
loop_
_entity.id
_entity.type
_entity.pdbx_description
1 polymer ?
#
loop_
_entity_poly.entity_id
_entity_poly.type
_entity_poly.pdbx_seq_one_letter_code
_entity_poly.pdbx_strand_id
1 'polypeptide(L)'
;TNTTSWTLQLEDRSPVRSSEAAVTDFITGSPSSGYEFDQKFLEPADNLITLLIGTRPAEETQLTIKPRITVSEGARLSGITSGAPLSLSFTEPFTFKVMAEDETIRQWQIRLIYAPQVPNSGFEEWGYVGDAKFLNVLPSNGKGWTTGNNFQVIGSTRVPGKNSPYAVQMLTQLKTVDLVVMKVTSLAAGALLLGSFNFSMDVEAVMNPSVMTDFGIPFAPGSNPVGFEIDYLYEPGGQRVFTESYKGMFGMPAFKDPVKVDGPDKAVITAELHHNATGTWEYDLNKRQDMIAENEIATTGTQGWRHEQLVFKPVPGRENLQMTHLVVRMSSSWEGAEFKGADGSKLTVDNFKLIYYLPGPTAIILE
;
A
#
# COMPACT_ATOMS: atom_id res chain seq x y z
N THR A 1 -16.18 36.21 -65.44
CA THR A 1 -14.96 35.46 -65.07
C THR A 1 -14.67 35.78 -63.62
N ASN A 2 -14.83 34.81 -62.71
CA ASN A 2 -14.54 35.03 -61.29
C ASN A 2 -13.03 34.92 -61.07
N THR A 3 -12.39 36.05 -60.76
CA THR A 3 -10.96 36.11 -60.48
C THR A 3 -10.73 35.79 -59.01
N THR A 4 -10.23 34.59 -58.72
CA THR A 4 -9.79 34.24 -57.36
C THR A 4 -8.45 34.90 -57.10
N SER A 5 -8.40 35.80 -56.12
CA SER A 5 -7.16 36.45 -55.68
C SER A 5 -6.55 35.63 -54.55
N TRP A 6 -5.27 35.26 -54.69
CA TRP A 6 -4.49 34.61 -53.63
C TRP A 6 -3.54 35.62 -53.02
N THR A 7 -3.47 35.65 -51.69
CA THR A 7 -2.44 36.40 -50.96
C THR A 7 -1.37 35.41 -50.54
N LEU A 8 -0.15 35.59 -51.05
CA LEU A 8 1.01 34.81 -50.63
C LEU A 8 1.71 35.58 -49.51
N GLN A 9 1.70 35.05 -48.29
CA GLN A 9 2.45 35.61 -47.17
C GLN A 9 3.77 34.86 -47.05
N LEU A 10 4.88 35.55 -47.30
CA LEU A 10 6.22 35.00 -47.11
C LEU A 10 6.62 35.21 -45.65
N GLU A 11 7.13 34.16 -45.03
CA GLU A 11 7.62 34.17 -43.66
C GLU A 11 9.16 34.15 -43.69
N ASP A 12 9.81 35.08 -43.00
CA ASP A 12 11.25 35.06 -42.85
C ASP A 12 11.66 33.90 -41.91
N ARG A 13 12.34 32.90 -42.49
CA ARG A 13 12.88 31.74 -41.76
C ARG A 13 14.38 31.87 -41.45
N SER A 14 14.96 33.06 -41.57
CA SER A 14 16.39 33.29 -41.29
C SER A 14 16.81 33.21 -39.81
N PRO A 15 15.96 33.50 -38.80
CA PRO A 15 16.31 33.23 -37.40
C PRO A 15 16.39 31.72 -37.13
N VAL A 16 17.33 31.31 -36.26
CA VAL A 16 17.36 29.93 -35.76
C VAL A 16 16.06 29.67 -34.99
N ARG A 17 15.26 28.75 -35.51
CA ARG A 17 14.01 28.31 -34.88
C ARG A 17 14.30 27.21 -33.89
N SER A 18 13.62 27.26 -32.74
CA SER A 18 13.79 26.24 -31.73
C SER A 18 13.23 24.90 -32.22
N SER A 19 13.94 23.81 -31.90
CA SER A 19 13.47 22.42 -32.08
C SER A 19 12.78 21.85 -30.83
N GLU A 20 12.63 22.67 -29.78
CA GLU A 20 12.03 22.25 -28.52
C GLU A 20 10.52 22.08 -28.66
N ALA A 21 10.06 20.85 -28.52
CA ALA A 21 8.65 20.45 -28.63
C ALA A 21 8.19 19.72 -27.35
N ALA A 22 8.45 20.31 -26.19
CA ALA A 22 8.10 19.71 -24.91
C ALA A 22 6.82 20.31 -24.32
N VAL A 23 6.11 19.52 -23.51
CA VAL A 23 5.21 20.05 -22.49
C VAL A 23 6.08 20.43 -21.30
N THR A 24 5.94 21.67 -20.85
CA THR A 24 6.74 22.25 -19.76
C THR A 24 5.93 22.38 -18.47
N ASP A 25 4.60 22.41 -18.56
CA ASP A 25 3.69 22.40 -17.41
C ASP A 25 2.32 21.83 -17.79
N PHE A 26 1.63 21.23 -16.81
CA PHE A 26 0.33 20.61 -16.98
C PHE A 26 -0.52 20.71 -15.71
N ILE A 27 -1.60 21.49 -15.78
CA ILE A 27 -2.56 21.65 -14.69
C ILE A 27 -3.87 20.97 -15.09
N THR A 28 -4.26 19.88 -14.42
CA THR A 28 -5.46 19.09 -14.79
C THR A 28 -6.77 19.87 -14.72
N GLY A 29 -6.86 20.81 -13.77
CA GLY A 29 -8.15 21.29 -13.27
C GLY A 29 -8.88 20.24 -12.42
N SER A 30 -10.12 20.53 -12.04
CA SER A 30 -10.95 19.58 -11.27
C SER A 30 -11.39 18.40 -12.14
N PRO A 31 -11.34 17.16 -11.62
CA PRO A 31 -11.85 16.00 -12.33
C PRO A 31 -13.39 16.00 -12.35
N SER A 32 -13.97 15.21 -13.26
CA SER A 32 -15.40 14.91 -13.26
C SER A 32 -15.85 14.28 -11.94
N SER A 33 -17.13 14.42 -11.60
CA SER A 33 -17.69 13.91 -10.34
C SER A 33 -17.37 12.44 -10.06
N GLY A 34 -17.03 12.13 -8.80
CA GLY A 34 -16.70 10.77 -8.34
C GLY A 34 -15.25 10.36 -8.56
N TYR A 35 -14.40 11.24 -9.09
CA TYR A 35 -12.98 11.01 -9.26
C TYR A 35 -12.14 11.82 -8.27
N GLU A 36 -11.06 11.19 -7.78
CA GLU A 36 -10.05 11.85 -6.96
C GLU A 36 -8.66 11.48 -7.47
N PHE A 37 -7.81 12.49 -7.67
CA PHE A 37 -6.41 12.26 -7.99
C PHE A 37 -5.64 11.82 -6.75
N ASP A 38 -4.71 10.89 -6.92
CA ASP A 38 -3.70 10.57 -5.90
C ASP A 38 -2.43 11.38 -6.15
N GLN A 39 -1.71 11.07 -7.24
CA GLN A 39 -0.50 11.77 -7.67
C GLN A 39 -0.52 12.00 -9.18
N LYS A 40 0.22 13.01 -9.62
CA LYS A 40 0.28 13.43 -11.02
C LYS A 40 1.73 13.71 -11.39
N PHE A 41 2.15 13.22 -12.54
CA PHE A 41 3.53 13.32 -12.99
C PHE A 41 3.60 13.85 -14.42
N LEU A 42 4.55 14.75 -14.66
CA LEU A 42 5.02 15.15 -15.99
C LEU A 42 6.40 14.55 -16.21
N GLU A 43 6.58 13.82 -17.30
CA GLU A 43 7.79 13.07 -17.63
C GLU A 43 8.30 13.47 -19.02
N PRO A 44 9.02 14.61 -19.14
CA PRO A 44 9.40 15.14 -20.45
C PRO A 44 10.35 14.28 -21.26
N ALA A 45 11.20 13.48 -20.60
CA ALA A 45 12.09 12.55 -21.27
C ALA A 45 11.33 11.46 -22.04
N ASP A 46 10.16 11.06 -21.52
CA ASP A 46 9.32 10.00 -22.06
C ASP A 46 8.13 10.53 -22.88
N ASN A 47 7.97 11.86 -22.94
CA ASN A 47 6.81 12.55 -23.52
C ASN A 47 5.48 12.07 -22.89
N LEU A 48 5.49 11.86 -21.58
CA LEU A 48 4.41 11.24 -20.84
C LEU A 48 3.88 12.15 -19.73
N ILE A 49 2.57 12.14 -19.55
CA ILE A 49 1.87 12.67 -18.39
C ILE A 49 1.13 11.50 -17.76
N THR A 50 1.40 11.22 -16.49
CA THR A 50 0.79 10.11 -15.76
C THR A 50 -0.10 10.65 -14.66
N LEU A 51 -1.38 10.27 -14.67
CA LEU A 51 -2.36 10.67 -13.65
C LEU A 51 -2.80 9.43 -12.85
N LEU A 52 -2.43 9.38 -11.57
CA LEU A 52 -2.89 8.35 -10.66
C LEU A 52 -4.24 8.77 -10.08
N ILE A 53 -5.19 7.83 -10.12
CA ILE A 53 -6.56 8.02 -9.68
C ILE A 53 -6.80 7.14 -8.45
N GLY A 54 -7.00 7.75 -7.28
CA GLY A 54 -7.27 7.03 -6.04
C GLY A 54 -8.71 6.51 -5.96
N THR A 55 -9.65 7.32 -6.44
CA THR A 55 -11.10 7.02 -6.41
C THR A 55 -11.69 7.19 -7.81
N ARG A 56 -12.52 6.24 -8.26
CA ARG A 56 -13.32 6.33 -9.49
C ARG A 56 -14.73 5.77 -9.27
N PRO A 57 -15.76 6.25 -9.99
CA PRO A 57 -17.15 5.85 -9.74
C PRO A 57 -17.47 4.43 -10.25
N ALA A 58 -16.90 4.02 -11.40
CA ALA A 58 -17.01 2.66 -11.93
C ALA A 58 -15.87 2.37 -12.92
N GLU A 59 -15.62 1.09 -13.19
CA GLU A 59 -14.50 0.63 -14.02
C GLU A 59 -14.55 1.16 -15.47
N GLU A 60 -15.74 1.19 -16.07
CA GLU A 60 -15.96 1.60 -17.46
C GLU A 60 -16.11 3.12 -17.67
N THR A 61 -15.97 3.91 -16.60
CA THR A 61 -16.19 5.35 -16.71
C THR A 61 -14.94 6.07 -17.23
N GLN A 62 -15.15 7.11 -18.03
CA GLN A 62 -14.09 8.00 -18.47
C GLN A 62 -13.91 9.15 -17.48
N LEU A 63 -12.65 9.58 -17.32
CA LEU A 63 -12.32 10.78 -16.56
C LEU A 63 -12.40 11.98 -17.50
N THR A 64 -13.17 13.01 -17.13
CA THR A 64 -13.17 14.29 -17.85
C THR A 64 -12.45 15.36 -17.03
N ILE A 65 -11.50 16.06 -17.66
CA ILE A 65 -10.73 17.17 -17.09
C ILE A 65 -10.73 18.39 -18.02
N LYS A 66 -10.21 19.53 -17.56
CA LYS A 66 -10.00 20.74 -18.39
C LYS A 66 -8.55 21.20 -18.25
N PRO A 67 -7.60 20.50 -18.88
CA PRO A 67 -6.19 20.70 -18.60
C PRO A 67 -5.70 22.01 -19.20
N ARG A 68 -4.94 22.80 -18.43
CA ARG A 68 -4.09 23.87 -18.99
C ARG A 68 -2.71 23.28 -19.26
N ILE A 69 -2.29 23.38 -20.51
CA ILE A 69 -1.04 22.81 -21.00
C ILE A 69 -0.13 23.96 -21.45
N THR A 70 1.07 24.00 -20.88
CA THR A 70 2.14 24.90 -21.31
C THR A 70 3.16 24.09 -22.08
N VAL A 71 3.62 24.62 -23.22
CA VAL A 71 4.64 24.00 -24.07
C VAL A 71 5.87 24.90 -24.16
N SER A 72 6.96 24.38 -24.74
CA SER A 72 8.16 25.15 -25.05
C SER A 72 7.83 26.46 -25.78
N GLU A 73 8.64 27.50 -25.56
CA GLU A 73 8.47 28.79 -26.23
C GLU A 73 8.43 28.64 -27.75
N GLY A 74 7.45 29.28 -28.40
CA GLY A 74 7.23 29.19 -29.84
C GLY A 74 6.57 27.89 -30.34
N ALA A 75 6.49 26.84 -29.51
CA ALA A 75 5.82 25.60 -29.86
C ALA A 75 4.29 25.72 -29.80
N ARG A 76 3.60 24.81 -30.48
CA ARG A 76 2.13 24.75 -30.53
C ARG A 76 1.58 23.34 -30.37
N LEU A 77 0.40 23.25 -29.75
CA LEU A 77 -0.35 22.01 -29.57
C LEU A 77 -1.09 21.62 -30.86
N SER A 78 -1.19 20.32 -31.10
CA SER A 78 -2.00 19.71 -32.16
C SER A 78 -2.66 18.43 -31.64
N GLY A 79 -3.95 18.25 -31.94
CA GLY A 79 -4.76 17.14 -31.41
C GLY A 79 -5.33 17.38 -30.01
N ILE A 80 -5.04 18.52 -29.39
CA ILE A 80 -5.60 18.94 -28.10
C ILE A 80 -5.72 20.46 -28.05
N THR A 81 -6.72 20.97 -27.30
CA THR A 81 -6.90 22.39 -27.03
C THR A 81 -6.77 22.64 -25.54
N SER A 82 -5.75 23.41 -25.13
CA SER A 82 -5.53 23.81 -23.73
C SER A 82 -6.76 24.53 -23.17
N GLY A 83 -7.22 24.10 -22.00
CA GLY A 83 -8.41 24.60 -21.29
C GLY A 83 -9.75 24.02 -21.75
N ALA A 84 -9.80 23.24 -22.84
CA ALA A 84 -11.01 22.58 -23.29
C ALA A 84 -11.28 21.28 -22.49
N PRO A 85 -12.54 20.82 -22.40
CA PRO A 85 -12.85 19.50 -21.84
C PRO A 85 -12.11 18.39 -22.59
N LEU A 86 -11.49 17.48 -21.83
CA LEU A 86 -10.78 16.31 -22.33
C LEU A 86 -11.28 15.07 -21.59
N SER A 87 -11.76 14.07 -22.33
CA SER A 87 -12.13 12.76 -21.81
C SER A 87 -10.96 11.78 -21.95
N LEU A 88 -10.66 11.05 -20.89
CA LEU A 88 -9.53 10.12 -20.78
C LEU A 88 -10.05 8.72 -20.43
N SER A 89 -9.40 7.70 -20.98
CA SER A 89 -9.68 6.28 -20.71
C SER A 89 -8.60 5.65 -19.84
N PHE A 90 -8.96 4.62 -19.07
CA PHE A 90 -8.00 3.76 -18.35
C PHE A 90 -7.42 2.66 -19.24
N THR A 91 -8.06 2.35 -20.37
CA THR A 91 -7.63 1.27 -21.27
C THR A 91 -6.62 1.74 -22.30
N GLU A 92 -6.74 2.99 -22.77
CA GLU A 92 -5.91 3.55 -23.83
C GLU A 92 -5.41 4.95 -23.44
N PRO A 93 -4.09 5.21 -23.53
CA PRO A 93 -3.56 6.56 -23.34
C PRO A 93 -4.11 7.53 -24.38
N PHE A 94 -4.42 8.76 -23.96
CA PHE A 94 -4.75 9.83 -24.89
C PHE A 94 -3.48 10.39 -25.53
N THR A 95 -3.46 10.56 -26.84
CA THR A 95 -2.27 11.03 -27.56
C THR A 95 -2.49 12.39 -28.22
N PHE A 96 -1.46 13.24 -28.19
CA PHE A 96 -1.45 14.54 -28.87
C PHE A 96 -0.04 14.88 -29.33
N LYS A 97 0.13 16.00 -30.03
CA LYS A 97 1.41 16.44 -30.58
C LYS A 97 1.76 17.83 -30.09
N VAL A 98 3.05 18.03 -29.81
CA VAL A 98 3.66 19.35 -29.67
C VAL A 98 4.56 19.55 -30.88
N MET A 99 4.40 20.68 -31.56
CA MET A 99 5.20 21.03 -32.73
C MET A 99 6.01 22.28 -32.42
N ALA A 100 7.33 22.19 -32.53
CA ALA A 100 8.26 23.28 -32.33
C ALA A 100 8.20 24.32 -33.47
N GLU A 101 8.96 25.39 -33.35
CA GLU A 101 9.03 26.46 -34.36
C GLU A 101 9.65 25.98 -35.68
N ASP A 102 10.62 25.07 -35.59
CA ASP A 102 11.29 24.45 -36.74
C ASP A 102 10.46 23.32 -37.39
N GLU A 103 9.22 23.12 -36.94
CA GLU A 103 8.29 22.07 -37.36
C GLU A 103 8.66 20.65 -36.88
N THR A 104 9.65 20.50 -36.00
CA THR A 104 9.90 19.25 -35.27
C THR A 104 8.67 18.88 -34.44
N ILE A 105 8.20 17.64 -34.57
CA ILE A 105 7.02 17.13 -33.88
C ILE A 105 7.44 16.11 -32.82
N ARG A 106 6.93 16.29 -31.60
CA ARG A 106 6.96 15.26 -30.56
C ARG A 106 5.55 14.82 -30.23
N GLN A 107 5.36 13.50 -30.16
CA GLN A 107 4.10 12.90 -29.73
C GLN A 107 4.12 12.70 -28.22
N TRP A 108 3.07 13.18 -27.56
CA TRP A 108 2.86 13.13 -26.13
C TRP A 108 1.69 12.22 -25.77
N GLN A 109 1.71 11.67 -24.57
CA GLN A 109 0.66 10.81 -24.04
C GLN A 109 0.18 11.27 -22.67
N ILE A 110 -1.12 11.14 -22.41
CA ILE A 110 -1.71 11.23 -21.07
C ILE A 110 -2.23 9.84 -20.72
N ARG A 111 -1.70 9.26 -19.65
CA ARG A 111 -2.04 7.92 -19.17
C ARG A 111 -2.72 8.00 -17.81
N LEU A 112 -3.79 7.24 -17.64
CA LEU A 112 -4.42 7.02 -16.34
C LEU A 112 -3.93 5.73 -15.71
N ILE A 113 -3.70 5.75 -14.40
CA ILE A 113 -3.45 4.56 -13.58
C ILE A 113 -4.42 4.59 -12.41
N TYR A 114 -5.24 3.54 -12.27
CA TYR A 114 -6.10 3.41 -11.10
C TYR A 114 -5.29 2.87 -9.93
N ALA A 115 -5.19 3.65 -8.86
CA ALA A 115 -4.27 3.46 -7.75
C ALA A 115 -5.01 3.46 -6.39
N PRO A 116 -6.02 2.58 -6.19
CA PRO A 116 -6.79 2.56 -4.96
C PRO A 116 -5.94 2.12 -3.77
N GLN A 117 -6.25 2.68 -2.61
CA GLN A 117 -5.57 2.34 -1.35
C GLN A 117 -6.45 1.45 -0.48
N VAL A 118 -5.84 0.71 0.44
CA VAL A 118 -6.60 0.04 1.49
C VAL A 118 -7.17 1.12 2.42
N PRO A 119 -8.48 1.09 2.75
CA PRO A 119 -9.08 2.07 3.64
C PRO A 119 -8.36 2.15 5.00
N ASN A 120 -8.26 3.36 5.54
CA ASN A 120 -7.64 3.65 6.84
C ASN A 120 -6.18 3.15 6.99
N SER A 121 -5.38 3.21 5.93
CA SER A 121 -3.94 2.83 5.99
C SER A 121 -3.03 3.88 6.64
N GLY A 122 -3.56 5.05 6.98
CA GLY A 122 -2.97 5.98 7.95
C GLY A 122 -3.39 5.71 9.40
N PHE A 123 -4.20 4.68 9.65
CA PHE A 123 -4.58 4.20 10.99
C PHE A 123 -5.24 5.22 11.92
N GLU A 124 -6.07 6.10 11.35
CA GLU A 124 -6.77 7.16 12.07
C GLU A 124 -8.09 6.70 12.69
N GLU A 125 -8.74 5.75 12.05
CA GLU A 125 -10.05 5.25 12.49
C GLU A 125 -9.93 4.07 13.45
N TRP A 126 -10.49 4.23 14.64
CA TRP A 126 -10.51 3.22 15.70
C TRP A 126 -11.91 3.11 16.30
N GLY A 127 -12.25 1.92 16.77
CA GLY A 127 -13.51 1.68 17.46
C GLY A 127 -13.46 0.45 18.34
N TYR A 128 -14.47 0.31 19.18
CA TYR A 128 -14.59 -0.88 20.02
C TYR A 128 -15.23 -2.03 19.25
N VAL A 129 -14.64 -3.22 19.38
CA VAL A 129 -15.10 -4.46 18.74
C VAL A 129 -15.36 -5.54 19.80
N GLY A 130 -15.98 -6.66 19.39
CA GLY A 130 -16.28 -7.80 20.28
C GLY A 130 -17.25 -7.44 21.41
N ASP A 131 -18.42 -6.92 21.08
CA ASP A 131 -19.41 -6.38 22.03
C ASP A 131 -18.86 -5.25 22.91
N ALA A 132 -18.10 -4.36 22.28
CA ALA A 132 -17.48 -3.19 22.90
C ALA A 132 -16.41 -3.48 23.98
N LYS A 133 -15.75 -4.64 23.93
CA LYS A 133 -14.80 -5.09 24.98
C LYS A 133 -13.39 -4.54 24.83
N PHE A 134 -12.95 -4.23 23.62
CA PHE A 134 -11.59 -3.73 23.37
C PHE A 134 -11.52 -2.85 22.13
N LEU A 135 -10.56 -1.93 22.11
CA LEU A 135 -10.32 -1.01 21.01
C LEU A 135 -9.52 -1.71 19.91
N ASN A 136 -9.89 -1.45 18.65
CA ASN A 136 -9.21 -1.96 17.47
C ASN A 136 -9.25 -0.94 16.32
N VAL A 137 -8.35 -1.09 15.36
CA VAL A 137 -8.34 -0.30 14.12
C VAL A 137 -9.53 -0.69 13.24
N LEU A 138 -10.12 0.28 12.54
CA LEU A 138 -11.28 0.08 11.65
C LEU A 138 -10.91 0.26 10.16
N PRO A 139 -11.70 -0.26 9.21
CA PRO A 139 -12.71 -1.29 9.41
C PRO A 139 -12.05 -2.62 9.80
N SER A 140 -12.51 -3.21 10.90
CA SER A 140 -11.87 -4.39 11.51
C SER A 140 -12.45 -5.72 11.01
N ASN A 141 -11.77 -6.80 11.38
CA ASN A 141 -12.26 -8.17 11.34
C ASN A 141 -12.82 -8.63 9.98
N GLY A 142 -11.94 -8.74 8.98
CA GLY A 142 -12.23 -9.23 7.63
C GLY A 142 -12.62 -8.14 6.63
N LYS A 143 -12.80 -6.90 7.09
CA LYS A 143 -13.17 -5.74 6.25
C LYS A 143 -12.02 -4.81 5.91
N GLY A 144 -10.82 -5.09 6.44
CA GLY A 144 -9.64 -4.22 6.34
C GLY A 144 -8.59 -4.63 7.38
N TRP A 145 -8.05 -3.64 8.09
CA TRP A 145 -7.03 -3.81 9.13
C TRP A 145 -7.61 -4.40 10.41
N THR A 146 -6.90 -5.33 11.04
CA THR A 146 -7.23 -5.87 12.36
C THR A 146 -5.97 -6.15 13.18
N THR A 147 -6.14 -6.49 14.44
CA THR A 147 -5.07 -6.84 15.38
C THR A 147 -5.41 -8.15 16.08
N GLY A 148 -4.44 -8.73 16.79
CA GLY A 148 -4.66 -9.87 17.70
C GLY A 148 -5.27 -9.49 19.05
N ASN A 149 -5.73 -8.23 19.22
CA ASN A 149 -6.34 -7.79 20.46
C ASN A 149 -7.58 -8.60 20.79
N ASN A 150 -7.75 -8.88 22.08
CA ASN A 150 -8.92 -9.53 22.63
C ASN A 150 -9.10 -9.10 24.10
N PHE A 151 -10.13 -9.63 24.77
CA PHE A 151 -10.43 -9.24 26.15
C PHE A 151 -9.37 -9.68 27.18
N GLN A 152 -8.44 -10.58 26.83
CA GLN A 152 -7.35 -11.02 27.70
C GLN A 152 -6.01 -10.34 27.35
N VAL A 153 -5.73 -10.18 26.06
CA VAL A 153 -4.44 -9.68 25.55
C VAL A 153 -4.66 -8.46 24.68
N ILE A 154 -4.09 -7.33 25.07
CA ILE A 154 -4.02 -6.10 24.28
C ILE A 154 -2.55 -5.93 23.89
N GLY A 155 -2.22 -6.32 22.66
CA GLY A 155 -0.87 -6.25 22.11
C GLY A 155 -0.68 -5.12 21.10
N SER A 156 -1.76 -4.50 20.63
CA SER A 156 -1.72 -3.42 19.66
C SER A 156 -2.54 -2.23 20.16
N THR A 157 -1.98 -1.04 20.12
CA THR A 157 -2.63 0.15 20.70
C THR A 157 -2.46 1.37 19.81
N ARG A 158 -3.39 2.31 19.94
CA ARG A 158 -3.32 3.61 19.30
C ARG A 158 -2.34 4.52 20.03
N VAL A 159 -1.39 5.08 19.31
CA VAL A 159 -0.40 6.06 19.80
C VAL A 159 -0.35 7.27 18.87
N PRO A 160 0.29 8.40 19.23
CA PRO A 160 0.53 9.49 18.29
C PRO A 160 1.32 9.03 17.06
N GLY A 161 0.91 9.49 15.87
CA GLY A 161 1.53 9.10 14.61
C GLY A 161 2.65 10.02 14.13
N LYS A 162 3.17 9.72 12.94
CA LYS A 162 4.25 10.47 12.30
C LYS A 162 3.65 11.59 11.45
N ASN A 163 3.51 12.77 12.06
CA ASN A 163 2.82 13.93 11.48
C ASN A 163 1.32 13.70 11.22
N SER A 164 0.75 12.73 11.91
CA SER A 164 -0.68 12.38 11.88
C SER A 164 -1.20 12.24 13.32
N PRO A 165 -2.53 12.29 13.55
CA PRO A 165 -3.07 12.11 14.89
C PRO A 165 -2.74 10.74 15.49
N TYR A 166 -2.79 9.67 14.71
CA TYR A 166 -2.68 8.31 15.23
C TYR A 166 -1.78 7.39 14.41
N ALA A 167 -1.20 6.41 15.10
CA ALA A 167 -0.47 5.28 14.55
C ALA A 167 -0.81 4.01 15.37
N VAL A 168 -0.36 2.85 14.88
CA VAL A 168 -0.49 1.57 15.59
C VAL A 168 0.84 1.20 16.22
N GLN A 169 0.88 1.04 17.54
CA GLN A 169 1.99 0.44 18.26
C GLN A 169 1.66 -1.00 18.65
N MET A 170 2.46 -1.93 18.16
CA MET A 170 2.48 -3.35 18.50
C MET A 170 3.54 -3.59 19.58
N LEU A 171 3.18 -4.26 20.66
CA LEU A 171 4.03 -4.59 21.80
C LEU A 171 4.06 -6.10 22.03
N THR A 172 5.26 -6.67 22.03
CA THR A 172 5.49 -8.02 22.54
C THR A 172 5.53 -8.00 24.05
N GLN A 173 4.73 -8.87 24.67
CA GLN A 173 4.60 -8.94 26.12
C GLN A 173 4.58 -10.38 26.63
N LEU A 174 5.27 -10.63 27.75
CA LEU A 174 5.07 -11.83 28.53
C LEU A 174 3.83 -11.64 29.41
N LYS A 175 2.74 -12.34 29.08
CA LYS A 175 1.43 -12.09 29.70
C LYS A 175 0.83 -13.34 30.31
N THR A 176 0.30 -13.18 31.52
CA THR A 176 -0.54 -14.18 32.16
C THR A 176 -1.99 -13.97 31.75
N VAL A 177 -2.60 -14.99 31.15
CA VAL A 177 -4.02 -15.04 30.82
C VAL A 177 -4.76 -15.97 31.77
N ASP A 178 -5.99 -15.60 32.10
CA ASP A 178 -6.87 -16.39 32.96
C ASP A 178 -7.73 -17.33 32.09
N LEU A 179 -7.37 -18.61 32.05
CA LEU A 179 -8.26 -19.65 31.57
C LEU A 179 -9.21 -20.03 32.72
N VAL A 180 -10.43 -20.49 32.41
CA VAL A 180 -11.54 -20.65 33.38
C VAL A 180 -11.12 -21.28 34.72
N VAL A 181 -10.19 -22.25 34.71
CA VAL A 181 -9.71 -22.96 35.91
C VAL A 181 -8.20 -22.80 36.18
N MET A 182 -7.46 -22.03 35.40
CA MET A 182 -5.99 -21.88 35.57
C MET A 182 -5.43 -20.60 34.95
N LYS A 183 -4.29 -20.14 35.46
CA LYS A 183 -3.52 -19.04 34.88
C LYS A 183 -2.39 -19.58 34.03
N VAL A 184 -2.20 -19.00 32.85
CA VAL A 184 -1.18 -19.42 31.90
C VAL A 184 -0.36 -18.22 31.45
N THR A 185 0.96 -18.29 31.57
CA THR A 185 1.87 -17.22 31.12
C THR A 185 2.51 -17.61 29.80
N SER A 186 2.31 -16.79 28.76
CA SER A 186 2.93 -16.98 27.46
C SER A 186 3.40 -15.65 26.88
N LEU A 187 4.36 -15.72 25.98
CA LEU A 187 4.77 -14.56 25.19
C LEU A 187 3.73 -14.31 24.09
N ALA A 188 3.23 -13.09 24.00
CA ALA A 188 2.32 -12.66 22.94
C ALA A 188 2.90 -11.45 22.21
N ALA A 189 3.16 -11.60 20.91
CA ALA A 189 3.56 -10.49 20.06
C ALA A 189 2.37 -9.61 19.69
N GLY A 190 2.56 -8.30 19.70
CA GLY A 190 1.61 -7.36 19.11
C GLY A 190 1.64 -7.50 17.58
N ALA A 191 0.46 -7.44 16.96
CA ALA A 191 0.31 -7.62 15.52
C ALA A 191 -0.73 -6.66 14.91
N LEU A 192 -0.51 -6.29 13.65
CA LEU A 192 -1.43 -5.58 12.77
C LEU A 192 -1.46 -6.32 11.43
N LEU A 193 -2.64 -6.61 10.90
CA LEU A 193 -2.79 -7.39 9.68
C LEU A 193 -4.02 -6.99 8.88
N LEU A 194 -4.00 -7.23 7.58
CA LEU A 194 -5.24 -7.30 6.79
C LEU A 194 -5.87 -8.68 6.98
N GLY A 195 -7.17 -8.70 7.24
CA GLY A 195 -7.92 -9.94 7.43
C GLY A 195 -8.71 -9.97 8.73
N SER A 196 -8.84 -11.16 9.32
CA SER A 196 -9.76 -11.48 10.42
C SER A 196 -8.99 -12.07 11.61
N PHE A 197 -9.48 -11.82 12.82
CA PHE A 197 -8.97 -12.47 14.04
C PHE A 197 -10.13 -12.91 14.91
N ASN A 198 -10.27 -14.23 15.07
CA ASN A 198 -11.34 -14.84 15.85
C ASN A 198 -10.76 -15.51 17.11
N PHE A 199 -10.80 -14.78 18.21
CA PHE A 199 -10.30 -15.27 19.49
C PHE A 199 -11.06 -16.53 19.95
N SER A 200 -10.31 -17.59 20.25
CA SER A 200 -10.82 -18.83 20.85
C SER A 200 -9.97 -19.21 22.07
N MET A 201 -10.65 -19.75 23.09
CA MET A 201 -10.02 -20.36 24.27
C MET A 201 -9.87 -21.89 24.13
N ASP A 202 -10.14 -22.44 22.94
CA ASP A 202 -9.94 -23.86 22.66
C ASP A 202 -8.46 -24.22 22.81
N VAL A 203 -8.20 -25.42 23.34
CA VAL A 203 -6.84 -25.90 23.63
C VAL A 203 -5.92 -25.78 22.41
N GLU A 204 -6.39 -26.22 21.24
CA GLU A 204 -5.61 -26.18 20.00
C GLU A 204 -5.36 -24.75 19.52
N ALA A 205 -6.32 -23.83 19.70
CA ALA A 205 -6.17 -22.43 19.33
C ALA A 205 -5.18 -21.71 20.25
N VAL A 206 -5.25 -21.94 21.56
CA VAL A 206 -4.31 -21.35 22.53
C VAL A 206 -2.88 -21.83 22.30
N MET A 207 -2.68 -23.09 21.93
CA MET A 207 -1.35 -23.63 21.63
C MET A 207 -0.85 -23.30 20.22
N ASN A 208 -1.75 -23.03 19.27
CA ASN A 208 -1.44 -22.70 17.88
C ASN A 208 -2.20 -21.43 17.45
N PRO A 209 -1.83 -20.24 17.95
CA PRO A 209 -2.63 -19.02 17.81
C PRO A 209 -2.83 -18.57 16.36
N SER A 210 -1.99 -19.03 15.43
CA SER A 210 -2.15 -18.78 14.00
C SER A 210 -3.50 -19.25 13.45
N VAL A 211 -4.12 -20.30 14.03
CA VAL A 211 -5.44 -20.79 13.58
C VAL A 211 -6.59 -19.82 13.91
N MET A 212 -6.34 -18.83 14.76
CA MET A 212 -7.31 -17.77 15.07
C MET A 212 -7.22 -16.60 14.07
N THR A 213 -6.30 -16.65 13.11
CA THR A 213 -6.02 -15.53 12.22
C THR A 213 -6.21 -15.93 10.76
N ASP A 214 -7.14 -15.26 10.10
CA ASP A 214 -7.30 -15.36 8.64
C ASP A 214 -6.58 -14.17 8.00
N PHE A 215 -5.53 -14.44 7.23
CA PHE A 215 -4.74 -13.38 6.62
C PHE A 215 -5.26 -13.00 5.24
N GLY A 216 -5.22 -11.70 4.98
CA GLY A 216 -5.52 -11.09 3.69
C GLY A 216 -6.98 -10.70 3.49
N ILE A 217 -7.19 -9.91 2.45
CA ILE A 217 -8.50 -9.46 2.00
C ILE A 217 -8.61 -9.58 0.48
N PRO A 218 -9.83 -9.76 -0.06
CA PRO A 218 -10.09 -9.52 -1.47
C PRO A 218 -9.71 -8.08 -1.82
N PHE A 219 -8.85 -7.92 -2.81
CA PHE A 219 -8.36 -6.63 -3.28
C PHE A 219 -7.93 -6.76 -4.74
N ALA A 220 -8.85 -6.39 -5.65
CA ALA A 220 -8.69 -6.54 -7.09
C ALA A 220 -8.76 -5.16 -7.79
N PRO A 221 -7.70 -4.35 -7.69
CA PRO A 221 -7.67 -3.00 -8.26
C PRO A 221 -7.62 -2.95 -9.79
N GLY A 222 -7.51 -4.09 -10.48
CA GLY A 222 -7.37 -4.16 -11.94
C GLY A 222 -5.99 -3.71 -12.48
N SER A 223 -5.13 -3.14 -11.63
CA SER A 223 -3.71 -2.97 -11.90
C SER A 223 -2.89 -3.38 -10.69
N ASN A 224 -1.82 -4.15 -10.89
CA ASN A 224 -0.99 -4.58 -9.76
C ASN A 224 -0.20 -3.39 -9.20
N PRO A 225 -0.19 -3.17 -7.88
CA PRO A 225 0.79 -2.26 -7.29
C PRO A 225 2.20 -2.80 -7.55
N VAL A 226 3.13 -1.89 -7.83
CA VAL A 226 4.54 -2.20 -8.06
C VAL A 226 5.32 -2.26 -6.74
N GLY A 227 4.77 -1.72 -5.66
CA GLY A 227 5.42 -1.69 -4.35
C GLY A 227 4.51 -1.18 -3.24
N PHE A 228 5.10 -0.93 -2.08
CA PHE A 228 4.47 -0.20 -0.98
C PHE A 228 5.47 0.72 -0.29
N GLU A 229 4.95 1.73 0.40
CA GLU A 229 5.68 2.58 1.34
C GLU A 229 5.04 2.51 2.72
N ILE A 230 5.85 2.76 3.75
CA ILE A 230 5.40 2.77 5.14
C ILE A 230 6.34 3.59 6.02
N ASP A 231 5.78 4.20 7.06
CA ASP A 231 6.54 4.77 8.15
C ASP A 231 6.58 3.81 9.34
N TYR A 232 7.76 3.59 9.93
CA TYR A 232 7.89 2.72 11.10
C TYR A 232 9.00 3.12 12.07
N LEU A 233 8.85 2.71 13.31
CA LEU A 233 9.80 2.86 14.41
C LEU A 233 9.86 1.53 15.17
N TYR A 234 11.05 0.99 15.38
CA TYR A 234 11.23 -0.24 16.15
C TYR A 234 12.21 -0.06 17.31
N GLU A 235 11.72 -0.39 18.51
CA GLU A 235 12.51 -0.50 19.73
C GLU A 235 12.56 -1.98 20.14
N PRO A 236 13.72 -2.67 20.02
CA PRO A 236 13.81 -4.06 20.42
C PRO A 236 13.65 -4.20 21.94
N GLY A 237 13.01 -5.28 22.37
CA GLY A 237 12.93 -5.66 23.77
C GLY A 237 14.28 -6.14 24.30
N GLY A 238 14.27 -6.59 25.56
CA GLY A 238 15.46 -7.11 26.22
C GLY A 238 15.86 -8.52 25.75
N GLN A 239 16.03 -9.42 26.70
CA GLN A 239 16.36 -10.81 26.43
C GLN A 239 15.20 -11.51 25.71
N ARG A 240 15.48 -12.14 24.57
CA ARG A 240 14.50 -13.03 23.93
C ARG A 240 14.24 -14.26 24.79
N VAL A 241 12.99 -14.68 24.81
CA VAL A 241 12.52 -15.89 25.49
C VAL A 241 11.67 -16.74 24.56
N PHE A 242 11.52 -18.00 24.94
CA PHE A 242 10.56 -18.94 24.38
C PHE A 242 9.68 -19.47 25.51
N THR A 243 8.37 -19.41 25.34
CA THR A 243 7.42 -20.09 26.24
C THR A 243 6.81 -21.26 25.50
N GLU A 244 7.33 -22.47 25.74
CA GLU A 244 6.88 -23.69 25.05
C GLU A 244 5.47 -24.09 25.52
N SER A 245 4.53 -24.15 24.59
CA SER A 245 3.18 -24.66 24.85
C SER A 245 3.18 -26.20 24.96
N TYR A 246 2.33 -26.73 25.84
CA TYR A 246 2.13 -28.17 25.99
C TYR A 246 0.73 -28.47 26.56
N LYS A 247 0.29 -29.72 26.44
CA LYS A 247 -0.95 -30.19 27.10
C LYS A 247 -0.64 -30.55 28.54
N GLY A 248 -1.14 -29.74 29.46
CA GLY A 248 -1.05 -29.94 30.90
C GLY A 248 -2.09 -30.91 31.45
N MET A 249 -2.43 -30.73 32.73
CA MET A 249 -3.38 -31.58 33.44
C MET A 249 -4.73 -31.61 32.72
N PHE A 250 -5.32 -32.80 32.58
CA PHE A 250 -6.60 -33.01 31.89
C PHE A 250 -6.64 -32.53 30.43
N GLY A 251 -5.47 -32.40 29.78
CA GLY A 251 -5.37 -31.97 28.38
C GLY A 251 -5.55 -30.46 28.15
N MET A 252 -5.54 -29.66 29.22
CA MET A 252 -5.64 -28.19 29.16
C MET A 252 -4.34 -27.56 28.64
N PRO A 253 -4.38 -26.40 27.97
CA PRO A 253 -3.18 -25.75 27.48
C PRO A 253 -2.36 -25.19 28.66
N ALA A 254 -1.06 -25.42 28.63
CA ALA A 254 -0.10 -24.94 29.62
C ALA A 254 1.20 -24.52 28.91
N PHE A 255 2.02 -23.74 29.60
CA PHE A 255 3.27 -23.20 29.07
C PHE A 255 4.39 -23.45 30.07
N LYS A 256 5.57 -23.86 29.57
CA LYS A 256 6.76 -23.97 30.40
C LYS A 256 7.27 -22.58 30.77
N ASP A 257 8.07 -22.53 31.84
CA ASP A 257 8.75 -21.28 32.23
C ASP A 257 9.58 -20.74 31.06
N PRO A 258 9.63 -19.41 30.87
CA PRO A 258 10.36 -18.80 29.77
C PRO A 258 11.84 -19.21 29.77
N VAL A 259 12.30 -19.78 28.65
CA VAL A 259 13.71 -20.10 28.44
C VAL A 259 14.35 -19.05 27.55
N LYS A 260 15.62 -18.69 27.84
CA LYS A 260 16.35 -17.70 27.04
C LYS A 260 16.62 -18.24 25.65
N VAL A 261 16.45 -17.37 24.65
CA VAL A 261 16.80 -17.63 23.25
C VAL A 261 17.86 -16.63 22.82
N ASP A 262 18.82 -17.09 22.03
CA ASP A 262 19.91 -16.24 21.55
C ASP A 262 19.47 -15.29 20.42
N GLY A 263 20.26 -14.23 20.24
CA GLY A 263 20.10 -13.24 19.19
C GLY A 263 19.13 -12.11 19.52
N PRO A 264 19.14 -11.04 18.71
CA PRO A 264 18.23 -9.92 18.86
C PRO A 264 16.83 -10.28 18.38
N ASP A 265 15.80 -9.69 19.01
CA ASP A 265 14.45 -9.75 18.45
C ASP A 265 14.36 -8.86 17.21
N LYS A 266 13.34 -9.14 16.37
CA LYS A 266 13.11 -8.40 15.13
C LYS A 266 11.64 -8.10 14.97
N ALA A 267 11.35 -6.88 14.52
CA ALA A 267 10.09 -6.56 13.91
C ALA A 267 10.08 -7.02 12.44
N VAL A 268 8.90 -7.39 11.96
CA VAL A 268 8.65 -7.74 10.55
C VAL A 268 7.43 -6.99 10.03
N ILE A 269 7.54 -6.50 8.79
CA ILE A 269 6.45 -5.90 8.01
C ILE A 269 6.51 -6.56 6.63
N THR A 270 5.50 -7.36 6.31
CA THR A 270 5.43 -8.14 5.07
C THR A 270 4.20 -7.72 4.30
N ALA A 271 4.35 -7.48 3.00
CA ALA A 271 3.23 -7.32 2.07
C ALA A 271 3.38 -8.31 0.90
N GLU A 272 2.28 -8.98 0.57
CA GLU A 272 2.22 -10.02 -0.47
C GLU A 272 1.01 -9.79 -1.36
N LEU A 273 1.23 -9.91 -2.67
CA LEU A 273 0.18 -9.92 -3.68
C LEU A 273 -0.14 -11.37 -4.02
N HIS A 274 -1.42 -11.72 -4.09
CA HIS A 274 -1.88 -13.07 -4.40
C HIS A 274 -2.85 -13.05 -5.57
N HIS A 275 -2.76 -14.10 -6.40
CA HIS A 275 -3.69 -14.37 -7.49
C HIS A 275 -4.37 -15.70 -7.24
N ASN A 276 -5.68 -15.63 -7.03
CA ASN A 276 -6.55 -16.79 -7.01
C ASN A 276 -7.72 -16.53 -7.96
N ALA A 277 -7.81 -17.34 -9.02
CA ALA A 277 -8.85 -17.26 -10.04
C ALA A 277 -10.03 -18.20 -9.75
N THR A 278 -9.98 -18.99 -8.69
CA THR A 278 -10.90 -20.11 -8.44
C THR A 278 -11.51 -20.05 -7.04
N GLY A 279 -12.79 -19.70 -6.95
CA GLY A 279 -13.61 -19.97 -5.76
C GLY A 279 -13.08 -19.37 -4.45
N THR A 280 -13.26 -20.12 -3.35
CA THR A 280 -12.90 -19.68 -2.00
C THR A 280 -11.38 -19.69 -1.82
N TRP A 281 -10.82 -18.53 -1.42
CA TRP A 281 -9.41 -18.36 -1.12
C TRP A 281 -9.16 -18.48 0.39
N GLU A 282 -8.12 -19.23 0.76
CA GLU A 282 -7.64 -19.39 2.13
C GLU A 282 -6.11 -19.23 2.13
N TYR A 283 -5.60 -18.34 2.96
CA TYR A 283 -4.18 -18.09 3.05
C TYR A 283 -3.46 -19.16 3.87
N ASP A 284 -2.48 -19.83 3.26
CA ASP A 284 -1.57 -20.76 3.94
C ASP A 284 -0.17 -20.12 4.06
N LEU A 285 0.19 -19.70 5.27
CA LEU A 285 1.47 -19.06 5.58
C LEU A 285 2.68 -19.92 5.20
N ASN A 286 2.55 -21.25 5.27
CA ASN A 286 3.65 -22.18 5.02
C ASN A 286 3.83 -22.49 3.54
N LYS A 287 2.73 -22.48 2.76
CA LYS A 287 2.77 -22.81 1.33
C LYS A 287 2.83 -21.61 0.41
N ARG A 288 2.08 -20.54 0.72
CA ARG A 288 1.94 -19.29 -0.07
C ARG A 288 1.81 -19.54 -1.58
N GLN A 289 1.06 -20.59 -1.94
CA GLN A 289 1.03 -21.15 -3.30
C GLN A 289 0.39 -20.23 -4.33
N ASP A 290 -0.36 -19.21 -3.92
CA ASP A 290 -1.06 -18.24 -4.78
C ASP A 290 -0.33 -16.90 -4.87
N MET A 291 0.83 -16.78 -4.21
CA MET A 291 1.61 -15.55 -4.19
C MET A 291 2.19 -15.23 -5.56
N ILE A 292 2.08 -13.98 -5.99
CA ILE A 292 2.61 -13.49 -7.27
C ILE A 292 3.73 -12.48 -7.08
N ALA A 293 3.79 -11.79 -5.93
CA ALA A 293 4.90 -10.93 -5.56
C ALA A 293 4.92 -10.66 -4.05
N GLU A 294 6.08 -10.38 -3.47
CA GLU A 294 6.21 -10.00 -2.05
C GLU A 294 7.35 -9.03 -1.81
N ASN A 295 7.31 -8.31 -0.69
CA ASN A 295 8.50 -7.76 -0.08
C ASN A 295 8.32 -7.65 1.44
N GLU A 296 9.45 -7.58 2.15
CA GLU A 296 9.49 -7.61 3.60
C GLU A 296 10.54 -6.63 4.14
N ILE A 297 10.18 -5.95 5.23
CA ILE A 297 11.10 -5.23 6.10
C ILE A 297 11.29 -6.08 7.35
N ALA A 298 12.55 -6.41 7.67
CA ALA A 298 12.93 -7.01 8.94
C ALA A 298 13.98 -6.13 9.61
N THR A 299 13.75 -5.70 10.86
CA THR A 299 14.64 -4.78 11.56
C THR A 299 14.90 -5.21 13.00
N THR A 300 16.11 -4.95 13.50
CA THR A 300 16.53 -5.16 14.91
C THR A 300 16.51 -3.86 15.72
N GLY A 301 16.19 -2.73 15.09
CA GLY A 301 16.04 -1.43 15.74
C GLY A 301 16.11 -0.30 14.71
N THR A 302 15.53 0.85 15.04
CA THR A 302 15.65 2.06 14.21
C THR A 302 16.16 3.25 15.02
N GLN A 303 16.86 4.16 14.35
CA GLN A 303 17.22 5.46 14.94
C GLN A 303 16.09 6.46 14.64
N GLY A 304 15.00 6.36 15.41
CA GLY A 304 13.77 7.13 15.19
C GLY A 304 12.91 6.58 14.05
N TRP A 305 11.94 7.38 13.61
CA TRP A 305 11.04 7.03 12.51
C TRP A 305 11.80 6.86 11.20
N ARG A 306 11.56 5.74 10.53
CA ARG A 306 12.01 5.44 9.17
C ARG A 306 10.84 5.63 8.23
N HIS A 307 11.16 6.01 7.00
CA HIS A 307 10.27 5.94 5.85
C HIS A 307 10.96 5.01 4.86
N GLU A 308 10.28 3.97 4.39
CA GLU A 308 10.83 3.06 3.39
C GLU A 308 9.85 2.87 2.25
N GLN A 309 10.39 2.80 1.04
CA GLN A 309 9.67 2.54 -0.20
C GLN A 309 10.26 1.26 -0.80
N LEU A 310 9.44 0.22 -0.95
CA LEU A 310 9.87 -1.10 -1.43
C LEU A 310 9.12 -1.51 -2.68
N VAL A 311 9.86 -1.95 -3.70
CA VAL A 311 9.31 -2.58 -4.91
C VAL A 311 9.03 -4.05 -4.63
N PHE A 312 7.88 -4.57 -5.02
CA PHE A 312 7.58 -5.99 -4.87
C PHE A 312 8.53 -6.84 -5.71
N LYS A 313 9.02 -7.94 -5.13
CA LYS A 313 9.79 -8.97 -5.82
C LYS A 313 8.80 -9.96 -6.44
N PRO A 314 8.69 -10.03 -7.78
CA PRO A 314 7.75 -10.94 -8.40
C PRO A 314 8.19 -12.40 -8.24
N VAL A 315 7.21 -13.30 -8.19
CA VAL A 315 7.45 -14.74 -8.24
C VAL A 315 7.68 -15.16 -9.70
N PRO A 316 8.80 -15.84 -10.02
CA PRO A 316 9.11 -16.23 -11.39
C PRO A 316 7.98 -17.03 -12.06
N GLY A 317 7.57 -16.60 -13.25
CA GLY A 317 6.51 -17.23 -14.04
C GLY A 317 5.08 -16.79 -13.68
N ARG A 318 4.93 -15.81 -12.77
CA ARG A 318 3.64 -15.27 -12.32
C ARG A 318 3.50 -13.76 -12.50
N GLU A 319 4.46 -13.14 -13.18
CA GLU A 319 4.59 -11.68 -13.32
C GLU A 319 3.39 -11.03 -13.99
N ASN A 320 2.73 -11.76 -14.89
CA ASN A 320 1.59 -11.28 -15.68
C ASN A 320 0.23 -11.58 -15.04
N LEU A 321 0.20 -12.23 -13.87
CA LEU A 321 -1.06 -12.54 -13.18
C LEU A 321 -1.60 -11.29 -12.48
N GLN A 322 -2.90 -11.04 -12.65
CA GLN A 322 -3.57 -9.93 -12.00
C GLN A 322 -3.88 -10.26 -10.54
N MET A 323 -3.46 -9.41 -9.61
CA MET A 323 -3.75 -9.54 -8.19
C MET A 323 -5.26 -9.62 -7.93
N THR A 324 -5.66 -10.55 -7.06
CA THR A 324 -7.03 -10.65 -6.54
C THR A 324 -7.11 -10.48 -5.03
N HIS A 325 -6.01 -10.70 -4.30
CA HIS A 325 -5.96 -10.59 -2.84
C HIS A 325 -4.68 -9.89 -2.38
N LEU A 326 -4.81 -9.12 -1.29
CA LEU A 326 -3.69 -8.46 -0.61
C LEU A 326 -3.50 -9.06 0.77
N VAL A 327 -2.27 -9.41 1.11
CA VAL A 327 -1.87 -9.76 2.47
C VAL A 327 -0.88 -8.72 2.96
N VAL A 328 -1.18 -8.10 4.10
CA VAL A 328 -0.20 -7.29 4.83
C VAL A 328 -0.18 -7.76 6.27
N ARG A 329 1.01 -8.03 6.80
CA ARG A 329 1.23 -8.60 8.14
C ARG A 329 2.38 -7.87 8.80
N MET A 330 2.15 -7.39 10.01
CA MET A 330 3.14 -6.66 10.78
C MET A 330 3.20 -7.23 12.20
N SER A 331 4.39 -7.46 12.72
CA SER A 331 4.59 -8.01 14.07
C SER A 331 5.78 -7.36 14.77
N SER A 332 5.62 -7.14 16.07
CA SER A 332 6.68 -6.66 16.97
C SER A 332 7.75 -7.72 17.29
N SER A 333 7.45 -9.00 17.04
CA SER A 333 8.40 -10.13 17.10
C SER A 333 8.19 -11.10 15.94
N TRP A 334 9.24 -11.38 15.18
CA TRP A 334 9.19 -12.20 13.97
C TRP A 334 8.81 -13.67 14.20
N GLU A 335 9.21 -14.26 15.33
CA GLU A 335 8.77 -15.62 15.77
C GLU A 335 7.62 -15.55 16.81
N GLY A 336 6.89 -14.43 16.86
CA GLY A 336 5.86 -14.20 17.87
C GLY A 336 4.72 -15.24 17.85
N ALA A 337 4.39 -15.77 16.67
CA ALA A 337 3.39 -16.83 16.51
C ALA A 337 3.82 -18.18 17.14
N GLU A 338 5.14 -18.37 17.34
CA GLU A 338 5.72 -19.54 18.00
C GLU A 338 6.03 -19.26 19.49
N PHE A 339 5.49 -18.18 20.04
CA PHE A 339 5.76 -17.73 21.41
C PHE A 339 7.23 -17.41 21.70
N LYS A 340 7.97 -16.93 20.67
CA LYS A 340 9.36 -16.48 20.80
C LYS A 340 9.51 -15.00 20.46
N GLY A 341 10.33 -14.30 21.22
CA GLY A 341 10.53 -12.86 21.08
C GLY A 341 11.04 -12.25 22.37
N ALA A 342 11.19 -10.93 22.40
CA ALA A 342 11.61 -10.21 23.60
C ALA A 342 10.46 -9.40 24.19
N ASP A 343 10.22 -9.59 25.48
CA ASP A 343 9.31 -8.74 26.25
C ASP A 343 9.75 -7.28 26.14
N GLY A 344 8.80 -6.40 25.79
CA GLY A 344 9.07 -4.99 25.55
C GLY A 344 9.42 -4.60 24.11
N SER A 345 9.54 -5.55 23.17
CA SER A 345 9.72 -5.22 21.74
C SER A 345 8.52 -4.41 21.23
N LYS A 346 8.77 -3.24 20.66
CA LYS A 346 7.74 -2.32 20.15
C LYS A 346 7.95 -1.97 18.70
N LEU A 347 6.98 -2.31 17.87
CA LEU A 347 6.90 -1.84 16.49
C LEU A 347 5.77 -0.82 16.38
N THR A 348 6.08 0.42 16.04
CA THR A 348 5.09 1.44 15.70
C THR A 348 5.08 1.65 14.20
N VAL A 349 3.90 1.65 13.58
CA VAL A 349 3.72 1.82 12.13
C VAL A 349 2.67 2.86 11.80
N ASP A 350 2.89 3.54 10.68
CA ASP A 350 2.03 4.61 10.18
C ASP A 350 2.11 4.72 8.65
N ASN A 351 1.14 5.41 8.04
CA ASN A 351 1.12 5.81 6.63
C ASN A 351 1.47 4.67 5.63
N PHE A 352 0.84 3.51 5.76
CA PHE A 352 0.99 2.46 4.74
C PHE A 352 0.32 2.90 3.43
N LYS A 353 1.03 2.77 2.31
CA LYS A 353 0.49 3.11 0.99
C LYS A 353 1.02 2.14 -0.08
N LEU A 354 0.11 1.69 -0.95
CA LEU A 354 0.46 0.95 -2.16
C LEU A 354 0.94 1.90 -3.24
N ILE A 355 2.02 1.52 -3.92
CA ILE A 355 2.61 2.26 -5.02
C ILE A 355 2.20 1.58 -6.31
N TYR A 356 1.56 2.31 -7.22
CA TYR A 356 1.11 1.79 -8.51
C TYR A 356 1.98 2.27 -9.68
N TYR A 357 2.81 3.27 -9.43
CA TYR A 357 3.67 3.85 -10.45
C TYR A 357 4.98 4.32 -9.81
N LEU A 358 6.10 3.99 -10.45
CA LEU A 358 7.42 4.53 -10.13
C LEU A 358 7.80 5.46 -11.27
N PRO A 359 7.70 6.78 -11.07
CA PRO A 359 7.99 7.73 -12.13
C PRO A 359 9.48 7.72 -12.47
N GLY A 360 9.82 8.15 -13.70
CA GLY A 360 11.21 8.29 -14.13
C GLY A 360 11.99 9.29 -13.26
N PRO A 361 13.34 9.21 -13.23
CA PRO A 361 14.17 10.06 -12.36
C PRO A 361 14.08 11.57 -12.67
N THR A 362 13.56 11.94 -13.83
CA THR A 362 13.33 13.33 -14.26
C THR A 362 11.86 13.74 -14.19
N ALA A 363 11.01 12.93 -13.57
CA ALA A 363 9.61 13.23 -13.43
C ALA A 363 9.39 14.43 -12.50
N ILE A 364 8.42 15.25 -12.86
CA ILE A 364 7.99 16.42 -12.10
C ILE A 364 6.64 16.08 -11.49
N ILE A 365 6.52 16.20 -10.16
CA ILE A 365 5.23 16.07 -9.48
C ILE A 365 4.39 17.31 -9.79
N LEU A 366 3.17 17.09 -10.25
CA LEU A 366 2.20 18.13 -10.59
C LEU A 366 1.20 18.33 -9.44
N GLU A 367 0.74 19.56 -9.26
CA GLU A 367 -0.32 19.92 -8.30
C GLU A 367 -1.72 19.46 -8.76
#